data_AF-A0A2P8HC31-F1
#
_entry.id   AF-A0A2P8HC31-F1
#
_cell.length_a   1.000
_cell.length_b   1.000
_cell.length_c   1.000
_cell.angle_alpha   90.00
_cell.angle_beta   90.00
_cell.angle_gamma   90.00
#
_symmetry.space_group_name_H-M   'P 1'
#
loop_
_entity.id
_entity.type
_entity.pdbx_description
1 polymer ?
#
loop_
_entity_poly.entity_id
_entity_poly.type
_entity_poly.pdbx_seq_one_letter_code
_entity_poly.pdbx_strand_id
1 'polypeptide(L)'
;LNAVPQIAANLANRNLCAGMISPATGRAVAPNDNPPTTTTTTTTTTTTTTTTTTTTTTPPTGACAASYRTVNSWQGGYQGEVKVTAGSAITGWTVRWSLGSGQLTQVWGGVLVGTGPEAAVRNAAWNGTLAPNASTTFGFIVSGSTPTTGALTCTSP
;
A
#
# COMPACT_ATOMS: atom_id res chain seq x y z
N LEU A 1 -4.56 25.24 -57.46
CA LEU A 1 -3.37 24.91 -56.63
C LEU A 1 -2.94 26.16 -55.88
N ASN A 2 -3.36 26.28 -54.61
CA ASN A 2 -2.73 27.11 -53.56
C ASN A 2 -3.62 27.09 -52.30
N ALA A 3 -3.60 25.97 -51.56
CA ALA A 3 -4.17 25.88 -50.20
C ALA A 3 -3.12 25.47 -49.15
N VAL A 4 -1.84 25.49 -49.53
CA VAL A 4 -0.71 25.01 -48.71
C VAL A 4 -0.20 26.05 -47.69
N PRO A 5 -0.23 27.39 -47.91
CA PRO A 5 0.41 28.30 -46.96
C PRO A 5 -0.38 28.60 -45.68
N GLN A 6 -1.70 28.33 -45.63
CA GLN A 6 -2.53 28.66 -44.45
C GLN A 6 -2.40 27.62 -43.31
N ILE A 7 -2.08 26.38 -43.64
CA ILE A 7 -1.91 25.29 -42.64
C ILE A 7 -0.58 25.44 -41.89
N ALA A 8 0.47 25.94 -42.57
CA ALA A 8 1.77 26.20 -41.95
C ALA A 8 1.73 27.37 -40.95
N ALA A 9 0.91 28.39 -41.21
CA ALA A 9 0.76 29.53 -40.30
C ALA A 9 0.06 29.14 -38.98
N ASN A 10 -0.90 28.20 -39.02
CA ASN A 10 -1.58 27.72 -37.81
C ASN A 10 -0.73 26.74 -36.97
N LEU A 11 0.29 26.12 -37.55
CA LEU A 11 1.21 25.24 -36.83
C LEU A 11 2.34 26.01 -36.13
N ALA A 12 2.84 27.09 -36.75
CA ALA A 12 3.91 27.92 -36.18
C ALA A 12 3.45 28.67 -34.91
N ASN A 13 2.21 29.16 -34.86
CA ASN A 13 1.67 29.82 -33.66
C ASN A 13 1.47 28.89 -32.46
N ARG A 14 1.69 27.58 -32.62
CA ARG A 14 1.52 26.57 -31.57
C ARG A 14 2.84 25.94 -31.12
N ASN A 15 3.99 26.43 -31.60
CA ASN A 15 5.33 26.03 -31.15
C ASN A 15 5.63 24.52 -31.20
N LEU A 16 5.00 23.76 -32.11
CA LEU A 16 5.16 22.29 -32.20
C LEU A 16 6.25 21.93 -33.21
N CYS A 17 7.41 21.46 -32.75
CA CYS A 17 8.45 20.91 -33.62
C CYS A 17 8.15 19.45 -34.05
N ALA A 18 8.61 19.07 -35.24
CA ALA A 18 8.47 17.71 -35.77
C ALA A 18 9.31 16.72 -34.96
N GLY A 19 8.66 15.77 -34.27
CA GLY A 19 9.38 14.68 -33.60
C GLY A 19 8.75 14.05 -32.35
N MET A 20 7.56 14.47 -31.90
CA MET A 20 6.96 13.92 -30.66
C MET A 20 5.72 13.06 -30.94
N ILE A 21 5.92 11.77 -31.24
CA ILE A 21 4.88 10.74 -31.17
C ILE A 21 5.33 9.71 -30.14
N SER A 22 4.59 9.59 -29.02
CA SER A 22 4.81 8.51 -28.05
C SER A 22 4.34 7.17 -28.64
N PRO A 23 5.19 6.12 -28.67
CA PRO A 23 4.83 4.84 -29.28
C PRO A 23 3.78 4.03 -28.49
N ALA A 24 3.39 4.46 -27.28
CA ALA A 24 2.41 3.76 -26.45
C ALA A 24 0.93 4.09 -26.80
N THR A 25 0.64 5.23 -27.45
CA THR A 25 -0.75 5.69 -27.65
C THR A 25 -1.00 6.51 -28.92
N GLY A 26 0.02 6.87 -29.71
CA GLY A 26 -0.17 7.49 -31.02
C GLY A 26 -0.82 8.88 -31.04
N ARG A 27 -0.75 9.66 -29.94
CA ARG A 27 -1.27 11.04 -29.86
C ARG A 27 -0.16 12.05 -29.58
N ALA A 28 -0.29 13.28 -30.10
CA ALA A 28 0.68 14.37 -29.96
C ALA A 28 0.57 15.07 -28.59
N VAL A 29 1.72 15.38 -27.98
CA VAL A 29 1.89 16.12 -26.71
C VAL A 29 2.49 17.50 -27.00
N ALA A 30 2.01 18.54 -26.31
CA ALA A 30 2.48 19.92 -26.48
C ALA A 30 3.75 20.20 -25.66
N PRO A 31 4.69 21.05 -26.14
CA PRO A 31 5.83 21.51 -25.36
C PRO A 31 5.42 22.57 -24.33
N ASN A 32 5.89 22.44 -23.10
CA ASN A 32 5.89 23.55 -22.14
C ASN A 32 7.29 24.16 -22.10
N ASP A 33 7.38 25.46 -22.40
CA ASP A 33 8.61 26.26 -22.38
C ASP A 33 9.18 26.44 -20.95
N ASN A 34 10.33 25.82 -20.67
CA ASN A 34 11.19 26.20 -19.55
C ASN A 34 12.68 26.08 -19.97
N PRO A 35 13.56 27.05 -19.66
CA PRO A 35 14.92 27.13 -20.22
C PRO A 35 15.84 25.98 -19.77
N PRO A 36 16.95 25.71 -20.48
CA PRO A 36 17.85 24.61 -20.15
C PRO A 36 18.77 25.03 -19.02
N THR A 37 18.39 24.76 -17.76
CA THR A 37 19.39 24.60 -16.71
C THR A 37 20.07 23.26 -16.91
N THR A 38 21.31 23.29 -17.42
CA THR A 38 22.29 22.23 -17.21
C THR A 38 22.49 22.06 -15.71
N THR A 39 21.79 21.10 -15.13
CA THR A 39 22.09 20.59 -13.81
C THR A 39 22.05 19.08 -13.95
N THR A 40 23.20 18.45 -13.73
CA THR A 40 23.42 17.04 -13.47
C THR A 40 22.11 16.33 -13.15
N THR A 41 21.71 15.31 -13.92
CA THR A 41 20.66 14.38 -13.49
C THR A 41 21.20 13.65 -12.26
N THR A 42 21.11 14.31 -11.11
CA THR A 42 21.16 13.65 -9.82
C THR A 42 19.95 12.73 -9.86
N THR A 43 20.19 11.44 -10.09
CA THR A 43 19.29 10.36 -9.74
C THR A 43 18.82 10.67 -8.33
N THR A 44 17.67 11.32 -8.21
CA THR A 44 17.07 11.56 -6.91
C THR A 44 16.42 10.25 -6.60
N THR A 45 17.22 9.33 -6.08
CA THR A 45 16.76 8.21 -5.29
C THR A 45 15.90 8.86 -4.21
N THR A 46 14.59 8.96 -4.46
CA THR A 46 13.65 9.32 -3.40
C THR A 46 13.72 8.14 -2.46
N THR A 47 14.61 8.25 -1.48
CA THR A 47 14.71 7.34 -0.36
C THR A 47 13.37 7.41 0.34
N THR A 48 12.44 6.55 -0.07
CA THR A 48 11.17 6.33 0.61
C THR A 48 11.56 6.06 2.04
N THR A 49 11.30 7.03 2.92
CA THR A 49 11.70 6.95 4.30
C THR A 49 10.91 5.79 4.88
N THR A 50 11.59 4.66 5.12
CA THR A 50 11.05 3.51 5.83
C THR A 50 10.79 3.98 7.26
N THR A 51 9.62 4.58 7.50
CA THR A 51 9.19 4.89 8.86
C THR A 51 8.76 3.56 9.48
N THR A 52 9.73 2.83 10.00
CA THR A 52 9.48 1.68 10.86
C THR A 52 8.90 2.24 12.17
N THR A 53 7.59 2.47 12.22
CA THR A 53 6.91 2.81 13.45
C THR A 53 6.87 1.56 14.33
N THR A 54 7.93 1.33 15.10
CA THR A 54 7.93 0.33 16.17
C THR A 54 7.05 0.86 17.30
N THR A 55 5.82 0.37 17.37
CA THR A 55 5.00 0.54 18.57
C THR A 55 5.51 -0.42 19.64
N THR A 56 6.05 0.14 20.73
CA THR A 56 6.44 -0.61 21.93
C THR A 56 5.21 -1.35 22.45
N THR A 57 5.29 -2.67 22.47
CA THR A 57 4.16 -3.56 22.77
C THR A 57 4.03 -3.70 24.28
N THR A 58 2.98 -3.11 24.87
CA THR A 58 2.51 -3.48 26.21
C THR A 58 2.22 -4.99 26.24
N PRO A 59 2.55 -5.72 27.32
CA PRO A 59 2.23 -7.14 27.44
C PRO A 59 0.74 -7.41 27.17
N PRO A 60 0.38 -8.54 26.53
CA PRO A 60 -1.00 -8.90 26.26
C PRO A 60 -1.82 -8.86 27.56
N THR A 61 -2.80 -7.96 27.65
CA THR A 61 -3.78 -7.91 28.74
C THR A 61 -4.92 -8.93 28.56
N GLY A 62 -4.69 -9.99 27.74
CA GLY A 62 -5.65 -11.04 27.42
C GLY A 62 -4.97 -12.31 26.87
N ALA A 63 -5.76 -13.24 26.33
CA ALA A 63 -5.25 -14.52 25.82
C ALA A 63 -4.22 -14.36 24.68
N CYS A 64 -4.30 -13.25 23.91
CA CYS A 64 -3.33 -12.89 22.90
C CYS A 64 -3.24 -11.36 22.70
N ALA A 65 -2.12 -10.91 22.13
CA ALA A 65 -1.90 -9.56 21.62
C ALA A 65 -1.58 -9.60 20.14
N ALA A 66 -1.92 -8.54 19.42
CA ALA A 66 -1.57 -8.35 18.02
C ALA A 66 -0.79 -7.03 17.85
N SER A 67 0.32 -7.05 17.13
CA SER A 67 1.05 -5.86 16.73
C SER A 67 1.13 -5.77 15.21
N TYR A 68 1.01 -4.56 14.67
CA TYR A 68 0.96 -4.30 13.24
C TYR A 68 2.20 -3.51 12.80
N ARG A 69 2.66 -3.81 11.59
CA ARG A 69 3.58 -2.97 10.85
C ARG A 69 3.18 -2.88 9.38
N THR A 70 3.45 -1.74 8.78
CA THR A 70 3.41 -1.58 7.32
C THR A 70 4.68 -2.20 6.74
N VAL A 71 4.53 -3.14 5.79
CA VAL A 71 5.67 -3.75 5.08
C VAL A 71 6.02 -2.94 3.84
N ASN A 72 4.99 -2.53 3.09
CA ASN A 72 5.15 -1.72 1.89
C ASN A 72 3.89 -0.87 1.65
N SER A 73 4.01 0.24 0.94
CA SER A 73 2.89 1.11 0.58
C SER A 73 3.09 1.74 -0.79
N TRP A 74 2.02 1.92 -1.54
CA TRP A 74 2.01 2.51 -2.88
C TRP A 74 0.77 3.37 -3.08
N GLN A 75 0.71 4.07 -4.21
CA GLN A 75 -0.48 4.86 -4.55
C GLN A 75 -1.69 3.93 -4.69
N GLY A 76 -2.69 4.11 -3.83
CA GLY A 76 -3.93 3.33 -3.85
C GLY A 76 -3.90 2.02 -3.04
N GLY A 77 -2.83 1.72 -2.29
CA GLY A 77 -2.82 0.56 -1.40
C GLY A 77 -1.60 0.39 -0.51
N TYR A 78 -1.67 -0.57 0.40
CA TYR A 78 -0.55 -0.95 1.26
C TYR A 78 -0.56 -2.43 1.62
N GLN A 79 0.61 -2.93 1.97
CA GLN A 79 0.84 -4.25 2.54
C GLN A 79 1.08 -4.12 4.04
N GLY A 80 0.27 -4.84 4.80
CA GLY A 80 0.38 -4.97 6.25
C GLY A 80 0.93 -6.33 6.66
N GLU A 81 1.62 -6.36 7.79
CA GLU A 81 1.93 -7.59 8.53
C GLU A 81 1.49 -7.41 9.98
N VAL A 82 0.90 -8.47 10.54
CA VAL A 82 0.50 -8.53 11.94
C VAL A 82 1.20 -9.71 12.59
N LYS A 83 1.82 -9.44 13.74
CA LYS A 83 2.34 -10.44 14.66
C LYS A 83 1.34 -10.69 15.77
N VAL A 84 0.93 -11.93 15.93
CA VAL A 84 0.10 -12.39 17.04
C VAL A 84 1.00 -13.05 18.08
N THR A 85 0.92 -12.61 19.33
CA THR A 85 1.66 -13.16 20.46
C THR A 85 0.67 -13.69 21.48
N ALA A 86 0.83 -14.94 21.90
CA ALA A 86 -0.06 -15.55 22.89
C ALA A 86 0.37 -15.14 24.31
N GLY A 87 -0.57 -14.64 25.12
CA GLY A 87 -0.34 -14.37 26.54
C GLY A 87 -0.43 -15.64 27.40
N SER A 88 -1.24 -16.60 26.96
CA SER A 88 -1.41 -17.94 27.53
C SER A 88 -1.36 -18.99 26.41
N ALA A 89 -1.49 -20.28 26.74
CA ALA A 89 -1.70 -21.29 25.71
C ALA A 89 -3.04 -21.03 25.00
N ILE A 90 -3.04 -21.01 23.67
CA ILE A 90 -4.24 -20.80 22.84
C ILE A 90 -4.29 -21.84 21.71
N THR A 91 -5.49 -22.20 21.26
CA THR A 91 -5.72 -23.15 20.16
C THR A 91 -6.22 -22.46 18.88
N GLY A 92 -6.49 -21.17 18.95
CA GLY A 92 -6.84 -20.33 17.83
C GLY A 92 -6.70 -18.86 18.19
N TRP A 93 -6.74 -18.01 17.17
CA TRP A 93 -6.75 -16.57 17.35
C TRP A 93 -7.57 -15.92 16.27
N THR A 94 -8.19 -14.79 16.60
CA THR A 94 -8.85 -13.89 15.68
C THR A 94 -8.37 -12.47 15.97
N VAL A 95 -7.87 -11.79 14.95
CA VAL A 95 -7.46 -10.39 15.01
C VAL A 95 -8.48 -9.55 14.25
N ARG A 96 -8.91 -8.45 14.87
CA ARG A 96 -9.89 -7.51 14.29
C ARG A 96 -9.35 -6.09 14.32
N TRP A 97 -9.62 -5.32 13.28
CA TRP A 97 -9.29 -3.90 13.19
C TRP A 97 -10.20 -3.19 12.17
N SER A 98 -10.33 -1.86 12.29
CA SER A 98 -11.05 -1.05 11.30
C SER A 98 -10.17 -0.79 10.07
N LEU A 99 -10.75 -0.92 8.88
CA LEU A 99 -10.09 -0.58 7.61
C LEU A 99 -10.33 0.88 7.21
N GLY A 100 -11.14 1.62 7.95
CA GLY A 100 -11.60 2.96 7.55
C GLY A 100 -12.34 2.88 6.21
N SER A 101 -11.87 3.64 5.22
CA SER A 101 -12.34 3.59 3.82
C SER A 101 -11.64 2.53 2.96
N GLY A 102 -10.71 1.76 3.53
CA GLY A 102 -9.94 0.75 2.82
C GLY A 102 -10.70 -0.56 2.67
N GLN A 103 -10.27 -1.38 1.72
CA GLN A 103 -10.80 -2.73 1.51
C GLN A 103 -9.68 -3.76 1.49
N LEU A 104 -9.85 -4.86 2.22
CA LEU A 104 -8.91 -5.97 2.22
C LEU A 104 -9.02 -6.71 0.88
N THR A 105 -7.92 -6.83 0.14
CA THR A 105 -7.91 -7.49 -1.19
C THR A 105 -7.24 -8.85 -1.15
N GLN A 106 -6.28 -9.07 -0.24
CA GLN A 106 -5.58 -10.33 -0.11
C GLN A 106 -5.16 -10.57 1.35
N VAL A 107 -5.19 -11.84 1.77
CA VAL A 107 -4.68 -12.29 3.08
C VAL A 107 -3.88 -13.56 2.87
N TRP A 108 -2.79 -13.71 3.61
CA TRP A 108 -2.02 -14.96 3.72
C TRP A 108 -1.57 -15.17 5.16
N GLY A 109 -1.34 -16.43 5.55
CA GLY A 109 -1.07 -16.78 6.94
C GLY A 109 -2.29 -16.66 7.86
N GLY A 110 -3.49 -16.46 7.30
CA GLY A 110 -4.75 -16.35 8.01
C GLY A 110 -5.94 -16.47 7.07
N VAL A 111 -7.15 -16.52 7.63
CA VAL A 111 -8.42 -16.62 6.91
C VAL A 111 -9.28 -15.40 7.23
N LEU A 112 -9.72 -14.68 6.21
CA LEU A 112 -10.67 -13.57 6.36
C LEU A 112 -12.05 -14.10 6.79
N VAL A 113 -12.65 -13.49 7.80
CA VAL A 113 -13.92 -13.91 8.43
C VAL A 113 -15.08 -12.98 8.05
N GLY A 114 -14.81 -11.88 7.34
CA GLY A 114 -15.85 -10.95 6.86
C GLY A 114 -15.33 -9.90 5.88
N THR A 115 -16.25 -9.24 5.19
CA THR A 115 -15.96 -8.22 4.16
C THR A 115 -16.57 -6.85 4.49
N GLY A 116 -16.71 -6.55 5.79
CA GLY A 116 -17.26 -5.28 6.27
C GLY A 116 -16.21 -4.16 6.38
N PRO A 117 -16.59 -3.01 6.97
CA PRO A 117 -15.64 -1.93 7.28
C PRO A 117 -14.59 -2.35 8.33
N GLU A 118 -14.82 -3.46 9.02
CA GLU A 118 -13.88 -4.13 9.90
C GLU A 118 -13.24 -5.32 9.20
N ALA A 119 -11.91 -5.39 9.24
CA ALA A 119 -11.18 -6.61 8.95
C ALA A 119 -11.23 -7.54 10.15
N ALA A 120 -11.51 -8.82 9.91
CA ALA A 120 -11.41 -9.88 10.90
C ALA A 120 -10.67 -11.07 10.28
N VAL A 121 -9.46 -11.37 10.77
CA VAL A 121 -8.64 -12.47 10.29
C VAL A 121 -8.45 -13.48 11.41
N ARG A 122 -8.83 -14.72 11.16
CA ARG A 122 -8.55 -15.85 12.05
C ARG A 122 -7.33 -16.64 11.59
N ASN A 123 -6.81 -17.49 12.47
CA ASN A 123 -5.70 -18.37 12.16
C ASN A 123 -5.98 -19.27 10.95
N ALA A 124 -4.93 -19.58 10.19
CA ALA A 124 -4.91 -20.69 9.27
C ALA A 124 -4.85 -22.02 10.05
N ALA A 125 -5.11 -23.14 9.37
CA ALA A 125 -5.16 -24.46 10.00
C ALA A 125 -3.85 -24.86 10.73
N TRP A 126 -2.71 -24.30 10.31
CA TRP A 126 -1.38 -24.67 10.79
C TRP A 126 -0.77 -23.70 11.83
N ASN A 127 -1.38 -22.54 12.08
CA ASN A 127 -0.84 -21.54 13.02
C ASN A 127 -1.84 -21.09 14.10
N GLY A 128 -2.85 -21.90 14.41
CA GLY A 128 -3.80 -21.61 15.49
C GLY A 128 -3.25 -21.86 16.88
N THR A 129 -2.52 -22.97 17.06
CA THR A 129 -2.01 -23.39 18.36
C THR A 129 -0.71 -22.67 18.69
N LEU A 130 -0.70 -21.91 19.79
CA LEU A 130 0.47 -21.20 20.29
C LEU A 130 0.65 -21.46 21.80
N ALA A 131 1.86 -21.82 22.20
CA ALA A 131 2.25 -21.88 23.61
C ALA A 131 2.32 -20.46 24.22
N PRO A 132 2.33 -20.32 25.56
CA PRO A 132 2.52 -19.02 26.19
C PRO A 132 3.78 -18.32 25.66
N ASN A 133 3.67 -17.03 25.34
CA ASN A 133 4.71 -16.19 24.74
C ASN A 133 5.16 -16.59 23.32
N ALA A 134 4.59 -17.64 22.71
CA ALA A 134 4.83 -17.96 21.31
C ALA A 134 4.15 -16.92 20.39
N SER A 135 4.64 -16.83 19.15
CA SER A 135 4.10 -15.90 18.17
C SER A 135 3.94 -16.52 16.80
N THR A 136 2.98 -15.99 16.03
CA THR A 136 2.86 -16.22 14.59
C THR A 136 2.63 -14.90 13.87
N THR A 137 2.75 -14.92 12.54
CA THR A 137 2.54 -13.75 11.70
C THR A 137 1.58 -14.08 10.56
N PHE A 138 0.81 -13.08 10.16
CA PHE A 138 0.03 -13.10 8.93
C PHE A 138 0.18 -11.76 8.21
N GLY A 139 -0.06 -11.76 6.90
CA GLY A 139 0.02 -10.56 6.08
C GLY A 139 -1.23 -10.34 5.26
N PHE A 140 -1.39 -9.11 4.80
CA PHE A 140 -2.54 -8.71 4.01
C PHE A 140 -2.20 -7.53 3.08
N ILE A 141 -3.04 -7.33 2.06
CA ILE A 141 -3.04 -6.15 1.20
C ILE A 141 -4.38 -5.43 1.34
N VAL A 142 -4.32 -4.10 1.43
CA VAL A 142 -5.48 -3.20 1.46
C VAL A 142 -5.41 -2.26 0.26
N SER A 143 -6.56 -2.06 -0.40
CA SER A 143 -6.77 -0.99 -1.37
C SER A 143 -7.42 0.23 -0.72
N GLY A 144 -7.15 1.42 -1.24
CA GLY A 144 -7.99 2.61 -1.03
C GLY A 144 -7.78 3.42 0.25
N SER A 145 -6.75 3.18 1.06
CA SER A 145 -6.43 4.02 2.24
C SER A 145 -4.95 3.99 2.61
N THR A 146 -4.48 5.00 3.35
CA THR A 146 -3.21 4.91 4.09
C THR A 146 -3.44 4.12 5.37
N PRO A 147 -2.44 3.37 5.87
CA PRO A 147 -2.60 2.57 7.08
C PRO A 147 -2.91 3.48 8.27
N THR A 148 -4.18 3.49 8.67
CA THR A 148 -4.55 4.04 9.97
C THR A 148 -4.14 3.01 11.00
N THR A 149 -3.27 3.40 11.92
CA THR A 149 -2.88 2.57 13.07
C THR A 149 -4.08 2.49 14.02
N GLY A 150 -5.13 1.79 13.60
CA GLY A 150 -6.26 1.46 14.45
C GLY A 150 -5.81 0.47 15.53
N ALA A 151 -6.51 0.48 16.66
CA ALA A 151 -6.27 -0.53 17.69
C ALA A 151 -6.61 -1.93 17.13
N LEU A 152 -5.63 -2.83 17.15
CA LEU A 152 -5.88 -4.25 16.87
C LEU A 152 -6.44 -4.88 18.14
N THR A 153 -7.51 -5.63 18.00
CA THR A 153 -8.00 -6.51 19.07
C THR A 153 -7.67 -7.95 18.71
N CYS A 154 -7.13 -8.70 19.66
CA CYS A 154 -6.86 -10.13 19.52
C CYS A 154 -7.71 -10.93 20.51
N THR A 155 -8.40 -11.96 20.02
CA THR A 155 -9.21 -12.87 20.84
C THR A 155 -8.87 -14.32 20.55
N SER A 156 -8.78 -15.14 21.60
CA SER A 156 -8.76 -16.62 21.52
C SER A 156 -10.17 -17.15 21.76
N PRO A 157 -10.57 -18.28 21.13
CA PRO A 157 -11.71 -19.06 21.60
C PRO A 157 -11.48 -19.62 23.01
#